data_AF-A0A936D887-F1
#
_entry.id   AF-A0A936D887-F1
#
_cell.length_a   1.000
_cell.length_b   1.000
_cell.length_c   1.000
_cell.angle_alpha   90.00
_cell.angle_beta   90.00
_cell.angle_gamma   90.00
#
_symmetry.space_group_name_H-M   'P 1'
#
loop_
_entity.id
_entity.type
_entity.pdbx_description
1 polymer ?
#
loop_
_entity_poly.entity_id
_entity_poly.type
_entity_poly.pdbx_seq_one_letter_code
_entity_poly.pdbx_strand_id
1 'polypeptide(L)'
;MERPRMRRPLVRCLLLGLAACAPDRGGEADDTGRGAGGKADDVATPGACAEVFDGRQGFSRKLVDPTMLKDPIAQFVLRAEGSCPRTAADVMEVLAMRDGVDCAVPTGTGTAVVSETAQVTGVADGFRAITIRDCGGRPEHGLAISMANLHGDSTRVPDDAEFMAFDPTLGSFSFYTLQGGVWTFHGTSQDLVTPGTQSRCAQCHADGGMIMKELDTPWVHWEGDATTPGAATLIDAIDDLGTRRTGSDLEQTVLAANREWTEIWLKNLLLEGDLERVLAPLFCTHEFNLGTAAKAVDDPVRFVPAEALVDDVFDAGAFPLQINVTPASYDAAIAASGQRVQRGGKALRRPDGSAAIDTHFKLAFVQRARADQQFVERLQQVGVIDREFAMDVLAIDFTRPVFSAERCALLEFVPALPKLATGQPDGAAAVKQKFAELIGDCCMPHDGGGCSGEAVQACVCAQDEFCCTDEWDGLCVNLVSERGCAACPGREGEFANPEVDLVASLPERIRAGFIANLKAAAPAPESAAGQLLANLQSDGGTQTHPQRVAEFFAACNARPDDERIRDVLAVISARRTEARNSPLIEHEATLPVDDLEVPLGTSLDPVTCTLVEP
;
A
#
# COMPACT_ATOMS: atom_id res chain seq x y z
N MET A 1 36.96 -26.72 22.39
CA MET A 1 35.68 -27.15 21.78
C MET A 1 35.33 -26.13 20.73
N GLU A 2 35.54 -26.51 19.47
CA GLU A 2 35.41 -25.66 18.29
C GLU A 2 33.94 -25.36 18.00
N ARG A 3 33.62 -24.07 17.76
CA ARG A 3 32.34 -23.63 17.20
C ARG A 3 32.49 -23.51 15.67
N PRO A 4 31.51 -23.95 14.86
CA PRO A 4 31.61 -23.86 13.42
C PRO A 4 31.35 -22.43 12.93
N ARG A 5 32.27 -21.91 12.10
CA ARG A 5 32.10 -20.67 11.34
C ARG A 5 31.20 -20.96 10.12
N MET A 6 29.98 -20.42 10.10
CA MET A 6 29.22 -20.28 8.85
C MET A 6 29.78 -19.10 8.07
N ARG A 7 30.35 -19.39 6.90
CA ARG A 7 30.72 -18.40 5.87
C ARG A 7 29.49 -18.16 4.99
N ARG A 8 28.96 -16.92 4.99
CA ARG A 8 28.09 -16.44 3.89
C ARG A 8 28.98 -15.72 2.86
N PRO A 9 28.86 -16.01 1.55
CA PRO A 9 29.65 -15.33 0.54
C PRO A 9 29.09 -13.93 0.28
N LEU A 10 29.92 -12.91 0.49
CA LEU A 10 29.70 -11.57 -0.07
C LEU A 10 29.87 -11.65 -1.59
N VAL A 11 28.77 -11.60 -2.34
CA VAL A 11 28.78 -11.28 -3.77
C VAL A 11 28.83 -9.76 -3.87
N ARG A 12 30.03 -9.21 -4.08
CA ARG A 12 30.22 -7.84 -4.56
C ARG A 12 29.78 -7.79 -6.03
N CYS A 13 28.60 -7.24 -6.30
CA CYS A 13 28.25 -6.81 -7.66
C CYS A 13 29.09 -5.58 -8.00
N LEU A 14 30.09 -5.80 -8.86
CA LEU A 14 30.90 -4.77 -9.48
C LEU A 14 30.03 -4.02 -10.51
N LEU A 15 29.87 -2.72 -10.32
CA LEU A 15 29.38 -1.79 -11.34
C LEU A 15 30.36 -1.82 -12.54
N LEU A 16 29.93 -2.43 -13.64
CA LEU A 16 30.59 -2.34 -14.93
C LEU A 16 29.61 -1.72 -15.93
N GLY A 17 29.88 -0.48 -16.30
CA GLY A 17 29.25 0.18 -17.44
C GLY A 17 29.73 -0.44 -18.75
N LEU A 18 28.79 -0.70 -19.66
CA LEU A 18 29.02 -0.99 -21.07
C LEU A 18 27.90 -0.27 -21.83
N ALA A 19 28.19 0.84 -22.52
CA ALA A 19 28.79 0.91 -23.85
C ALA A 19 27.89 0.27 -24.92
N ALA A 20 27.20 1.15 -25.65
CA ALA A 20 26.41 0.86 -26.84
C ALA A 20 27.23 0.11 -27.90
N CYS A 21 26.60 -0.87 -28.58
CA CYS A 21 27.08 -1.40 -29.85
C CYS A 21 25.90 -1.54 -30.81
N ALA A 22 26.04 -0.88 -31.96
CA ALA A 22 25.16 -0.94 -33.12
C ALA A 22 25.30 -2.30 -33.85
N PRO A 23 24.34 -2.68 -34.72
CA PRO A 23 24.27 -4.02 -35.30
C PRO A 23 25.09 -4.14 -36.59
N ASP A 24 25.84 -5.24 -36.72
CA ASP A 24 26.43 -5.66 -37.99
C ASP A 24 25.44 -6.51 -38.80
N ARG A 25 25.38 -6.19 -40.10
CA ARG A 25 24.64 -6.92 -41.14
C ARG A 25 25.45 -8.13 -41.61
N GLY A 26 24.80 -9.26 -41.79
CA GLY A 26 25.31 -10.41 -42.53
C GLY A 26 24.16 -11.33 -42.94
N GLY A 27 23.97 -11.50 -44.25
CA GLY A 27 22.85 -12.23 -44.84
C GLY A 27 23.12 -13.70 -45.20
N GLU A 28 22.10 -14.25 -45.86
CA GLU A 28 22.01 -15.49 -46.64
C GLU A 28 21.70 -16.83 -45.92
N ALA A 29 20.40 -17.15 -45.96
CA ALA A 29 19.76 -18.32 -46.59
C ALA A 29 20.37 -19.73 -46.42
N ASP A 30 19.57 -20.66 -45.90
CA ASP A 30 19.14 -21.81 -46.72
C ASP A 30 17.80 -22.40 -46.26
N ASP A 31 17.05 -22.88 -47.23
CA ASP A 31 15.70 -23.44 -47.17
C ASP A 31 15.76 -24.98 -46.97
N THR A 32 14.71 -25.55 -46.38
CA THR A 32 13.99 -26.77 -46.81
C THR A 32 13.44 -27.62 -45.66
N GLY A 33 12.12 -27.80 -45.66
CA GLY A 33 11.55 -29.15 -45.51
C GLY A 33 10.72 -29.50 -44.27
N ARG A 34 9.43 -29.12 -44.32
CA ARG A 34 8.23 -29.92 -43.97
C ARG A 34 8.14 -30.66 -42.62
N GLY A 35 7.09 -30.31 -41.87
CA GLY A 35 6.41 -31.24 -40.95
C GLY A 35 5.15 -30.60 -40.34
N ALA A 36 4.01 -30.81 -40.98
CA ALA A 36 2.71 -30.29 -40.57
C ALA A 36 2.27 -30.78 -39.18
N GLY A 37 1.75 -29.86 -38.35
CA GLY A 37 1.04 -30.18 -37.12
C GLY A 37 0.38 -28.94 -36.52
N GLY A 38 -0.95 -28.87 -36.60
CA GLY A 38 -1.80 -28.06 -35.73
C GLY A 38 -1.78 -26.55 -35.95
N LYS A 39 -2.66 -26.06 -36.82
CA LYS A 39 -3.08 -24.66 -36.89
C LYS A 39 -3.56 -24.19 -35.52
N ALA A 40 -2.79 -23.31 -34.89
CA ALA A 40 -3.27 -22.37 -33.88
C ALA A 40 -3.82 -21.15 -34.62
N ASP A 41 -4.87 -21.36 -35.40
CA ASP A 41 -5.51 -20.31 -36.18
C ASP A 41 -6.78 -19.93 -35.42
N ASP A 42 -6.62 -18.98 -34.48
CA ASP A 42 -7.55 -17.86 -34.19
C ASP A 42 -6.98 -17.04 -33.03
N VAL A 43 -5.74 -16.54 -33.19
CA VAL A 43 -5.29 -15.37 -32.43
C VAL A 43 -5.94 -14.18 -33.11
N ALA A 44 -6.95 -13.60 -32.47
CA ALA A 44 -7.56 -12.35 -32.89
C ALA A 44 -6.46 -11.34 -33.23
N THR A 45 -6.65 -10.58 -34.31
CA THR A 45 -5.70 -9.62 -34.88
C THR A 45 -4.86 -8.93 -33.79
N PRO A 46 -3.51 -9.02 -33.81
CA PRO A 46 -2.70 -8.39 -32.78
C PRO A 46 -3.01 -6.90 -32.78
N GLY A 47 -3.28 -6.34 -31.59
CA GLY A 47 -3.51 -4.92 -31.40
C GLY A 47 -2.31 -4.06 -31.83
N ALA A 48 -2.43 -2.75 -31.67
CA ALA A 48 -1.42 -1.75 -32.05
C ALA A 48 -0.03 -2.09 -31.52
N CYS A 49 0.03 -2.72 -30.34
CA CYS A 49 1.26 -3.19 -29.70
C CYS A 49 1.44 -4.70 -29.91
N ALA A 50 2.09 -5.06 -31.01
CA ALA A 50 2.43 -6.45 -31.33
C ALA A 50 3.54 -7.05 -30.41
N GLU A 51 4.25 -6.22 -29.64
CA GLU A 51 5.32 -6.64 -28.73
C GLU A 51 5.20 -5.90 -27.38
N VAL A 52 4.72 -6.61 -26.34
CA VAL A 52 4.74 -6.19 -24.93
C VAL A 52 5.59 -7.19 -24.17
N PHE A 53 6.59 -6.71 -23.43
CA PHE A 53 7.50 -7.57 -22.67
C PHE A 53 6.85 -8.04 -21.37
N ASP A 54 6.98 -9.33 -21.05
CA ASP A 54 6.62 -9.85 -19.72
C ASP A 54 7.81 -9.71 -18.76
N GLY A 55 7.66 -8.85 -17.77
CA GLY A 55 8.66 -8.49 -16.77
C GLY A 55 8.75 -9.46 -15.59
N ARG A 56 7.83 -10.42 -15.42
CA ARG A 56 7.73 -11.28 -14.21
C ARG A 56 8.89 -12.27 -14.01
N GLN A 57 9.65 -12.57 -15.06
CA GLN A 57 10.71 -13.60 -15.05
C GLN A 57 12.12 -13.05 -15.29
N GLY A 58 12.32 -11.73 -15.25
CA GLY A 58 13.63 -11.09 -15.47
C GLY A 58 14.26 -11.29 -16.85
N PHE A 59 13.73 -12.17 -17.70
CA PHE A 59 14.13 -12.40 -19.08
C PHE A 59 12.91 -12.76 -19.95
N SER A 60 12.87 -12.12 -21.13
CA SER A 60 11.90 -12.26 -22.21
C SER A 60 11.49 -13.70 -22.50
N ARG A 61 10.16 -13.94 -22.56
CA ARG A 61 9.50 -14.70 -23.65
C ARG A 61 7.96 -14.69 -23.54
N LYS A 62 7.35 -14.46 -24.71
CA LYS A 62 5.92 -14.43 -25.07
C LYS A 62 5.10 -13.28 -24.46
N LEU A 63 4.36 -12.64 -25.36
CA LEU A 63 3.29 -11.69 -25.06
C LEU A 63 2.36 -12.29 -24.00
N VAL A 64 2.05 -11.49 -22.97
CA VAL A 64 0.74 -11.63 -22.35
C VAL A 64 -0.26 -11.33 -23.45
N ASP A 65 -1.13 -12.28 -23.74
CA ASP A 65 -2.23 -12.04 -24.66
C ASP A 65 -3.08 -10.92 -24.04
N PRO A 66 -3.03 -9.69 -24.59
CA PRO A 66 -3.74 -8.58 -23.98
C PRO A 66 -5.24 -8.83 -24.01
N THR A 67 -5.76 -9.79 -24.80
CA THR A 67 -7.18 -10.21 -24.82
C THR A 67 -7.69 -10.72 -23.46
N MET A 68 -6.77 -11.21 -22.62
CA MET A 68 -7.07 -11.74 -21.28
C MET A 68 -7.29 -10.65 -20.24
N LEU A 69 -6.58 -9.52 -20.35
CA LEU A 69 -6.69 -8.40 -19.41
C LEU A 69 -7.81 -7.46 -19.85
N LYS A 70 -8.70 -7.07 -18.95
CA LYS A 70 -9.82 -6.14 -19.19
C LYS A 70 -9.58 -4.75 -18.59
N ASP A 71 -8.36 -4.47 -18.14
CA ASP A 71 -7.98 -3.13 -17.69
C ASP A 71 -7.95 -2.09 -18.83
N PRO A 72 -8.09 -0.79 -18.51
CA PRO A 72 -8.09 0.29 -19.51
C PRO A 72 -6.87 0.35 -20.44
N ILE A 73 -5.66 0.06 -19.95
CA ILE A 73 -4.45 0.08 -20.78
C ILE A 73 -4.51 -1.06 -21.80
N ALA A 74 -4.86 -2.27 -21.36
CA ALA A 74 -5.04 -3.40 -22.25
C ALA A 74 -6.15 -3.14 -23.28
N GLN A 75 -7.33 -2.62 -22.87
CA GLN A 75 -8.46 -2.42 -23.78
C GLN A 75 -8.24 -1.31 -24.79
N PHE A 76 -7.81 -0.14 -24.31
CA PHE A 76 -7.87 1.07 -25.09
C PHE A 76 -6.54 1.41 -25.76
N VAL A 77 -5.42 1.02 -25.14
CA VAL A 77 -4.08 1.39 -25.60
C VAL A 77 -3.43 0.24 -26.38
N LEU A 78 -3.20 -0.91 -25.73
CA LEU A 78 -2.42 -2.00 -26.33
C LEU A 78 -3.17 -2.70 -27.46
N ARG A 79 -4.50 -2.81 -27.36
CA ARG A 79 -5.39 -3.36 -28.38
C ARG A 79 -5.86 -2.35 -29.42
N ALA A 80 -5.37 -1.11 -29.37
CA ALA A 80 -5.79 -0.10 -30.32
C ALA A 80 -5.54 -0.54 -31.78
N GLU A 81 -6.29 0.00 -32.73
CA GLU A 81 -5.90 -0.09 -34.13
C GLU A 81 -4.92 1.06 -34.40
N GLY A 82 -3.83 0.80 -35.12
CA GLY A 82 -2.82 1.80 -35.46
C GLY A 82 -1.43 1.48 -34.91
N SER A 83 -0.59 2.50 -34.76
CA SER A 83 0.77 2.35 -34.21
C SER A 83 0.75 2.26 -32.69
N CYS A 84 1.52 1.33 -32.11
CA CYS A 84 1.72 1.25 -30.66
C CYS A 84 2.23 2.58 -30.10
N PRO A 85 1.57 3.17 -29.09
CA PRO A 85 2.04 4.38 -28.40
C PRO A 85 3.45 4.20 -27.85
N ARG A 86 4.30 5.21 -28.04
CA ARG A 86 5.71 5.18 -27.63
C ARG A 86 6.07 6.25 -26.59
N THR A 87 5.17 7.19 -26.33
CA THR A 87 5.33 8.20 -25.28
C THR A 87 4.10 8.26 -24.38
N ALA A 88 4.23 8.78 -23.15
CA ALA A 88 3.08 9.01 -22.29
C ALA A 88 2.05 9.94 -22.95
N ALA A 89 2.49 10.93 -23.72
CA ALA A 89 1.60 11.80 -24.50
C ALA A 89 0.79 11.02 -25.55
N ASP A 90 1.43 10.09 -26.29
CA ASP A 90 0.72 9.21 -27.24
C ASP A 90 -0.35 8.38 -26.52
N VAL A 91 -0.05 7.92 -25.30
CA VAL A 91 -0.99 7.14 -24.49
C VAL A 91 -2.19 7.98 -24.07
N MET A 92 -1.94 9.21 -23.60
CA MET A 92 -2.99 10.15 -23.23
C MET A 92 -3.88 10.50 -24.43
N GLU A 93 -3.30 10.67 -25.63
CA GLU A 93 -4.06 10.90 -26.87
C GLU A 93 -4.94 9.69 -27.22
N VAL A 94 -4.39 8.47 -27.17
CA VAL A 94 -5.14 7.24 -27.44
C VAL A 94 -6.28 7.04 -26.43
N LEU A 95 -6.02 7.28 -25.14
CA LEU A 95 -7.03 7.22 -24.09
C LEU A 95 -8.11 8.28 -24.31
N ALA A 96 -7.75 9.53 -24.59
CA ALA A 96 -8.71 10.60 -24.86
C ALA A 96 -9.63 10.29 -26.06
N MET A 97 -9.12 9.60 -27.08
CA MET A 97 -9.92 9.18 -28.24
C MET A 97 -10.87 8.00 -27.94
N ARG A 98 -10.53 7.14 -26.98
CA ARG A 98 -11.16 5.82 -26.82
C ARG A 98 -11.89 5.59 -25.50
N ASP A 99 -11.58 6.35 -24.45
CA ASP A 99 -12.12 6.18 -23.10
C ASP A 99 -13.64 6.49 -23.00
N GLY A 100 -14.28 7.03 -24.05
CA GLY A 100 -15.73 7.26 -24.09
C GLY A 100 -16.16 8.66 -23.63
N VAL A 101 -17.38 8.79 -23.11
CA VAL A 101 -18.00 10.09 -22.72
C VAL A 101 -17.38 10.61 -21.41
N ASP A 102 -17.22 11.93 -21.31
CA ASP A 102 -16.65 12.66 -20.16
C ASP A 102 -15.16 12.39 -19.85
N CYS A 103 -14.41 11.91 -20.84
CA CYS A 103 -12.99 11.55 -20.71
C CYS A 103 -11.99 12.52 -21.37
N ALA A 104 -12.51 13.65 -21.89
CA ALA A 104 -11.70 14.69 -22.49
C ALA A 104 -11.12 15.59 -21.41
N VAL A 105 -9.81 15.82 -21.45
CA VAL A 105 -9.12 16.79 -20.59
C VAL A 105 -9.83 18.16 -20.67
N PRO A 106 -10.07 18.85 -19.52
CA PRO A 106 -9.66 18.47 -18.16
C PRO A 106 -10.65 17.57 -17.41
N THR A 107 -11.80 17.24 -18.01
CA THR A 107 -12.84 16.42 -17.38
C THR A 107 -12.38 14.97 -17.20
N GLY A 108 -12.54 14.43 -15.99
CA GLY A 108 -12.20 13.03 -15.68
C GLY A 108 -10.69 12.72 -15.74
N THR A 109 -9.84 13.75 -15.62
CA THR A 109 -8.39 13.63 -15.45
C THR A 109 -7.95 14.62 -14.38
N GLY A 110 -7.25 14.14 -13.35
CA GLY A 110 -6.66 15.02 -12.36
C GLY A 110 -5.35 14.50 -11.82
N THR A 111 -4.47 15.42 -11.43
CA THR A 111 -3.08 15.13 -11.08
C THR A 111 -2.75 15.66 -9.69
N ALA A 112 -2.23 14.77 -8.85
CA ALA A 112 -1.54 15.13 -7.62
C ALA A 112 -0.03 15.14 -7.88
N VAL A 113 0.68 16.12 -7.31
CA VAL A 113 2.13 16.25 -7.46
C VAL A 113 2.84 16.17 -6.12
N VAL A 114 4.02 15.55 -6.14
CA VAL A 114 4.88 15.36 -4.98
C VAL A 114 6.29 15.88 -5.28
N SER A 115 6.89 16.55 -4.29
CA SER A 115 8.31 16.90 -4.28
C SER A 115 8.85 16.88 -2.86
N GLU A 116 9.86 16.06 -2.62
CA GLU A 116 10.54 15.96 -1.32
C GLU A 116 11.35 17.20 -0.95
N THR A 117 11.62 18.07 -1.91
CA THR A 117 12.60 19.15 -1.78
C THR A 117 12.02 20.54 -2.03
N ALA A 118 10.99 20.69 -2.86
CA ALA A 118 10.45 22.00 -3.21
C ALA A 118 9.87 22.74 -1.99
N GLN A 119 9.09 22.07 -1.14
CA GLN A 119 8.50 22.68 0.06
C GLN A 119 9.56 23.09 1.10
N VAL A 120 10.65 22.32 1.21
CA VAL A 120 11.74 22.57 2.16
C VAL A 120 12.64 23.71 1.68
N THR A 121 12.93 23.75 0.38
CA THR A 121 13.86 24.74 -0.21
C THR A 121 13.15 26.02 -0.66
N GLY A 122 11.82 26.01 -0.77
CA GLY A 122 11.00 27.10 -1.28
C GLY A 122 11.18 27.35 -2.80
N VAL A 123 11.79 26.41 -3.52
CA VAL A 123 12.11 26.54 -4.95
C VAL A 123 11.55 25.34 -5.69
N ALA A 124 10.86 25.59 -6.81
CA ALA A 124 10.41 24.54 -7.70
C ALA A 124 11.61 23.77 -8.26
N ASP A 125 11.58 22.44 -8.17
CA ASP A 125 12.67 21.61 -8.71
C ASP A 125 12.16 20.41 -9.51
N GLY A 126 12.33 19.19 -9.02
CA GLY A 126 11.84 17.97 -9.65
C GLY A 126 10.55 17.54 -8.99
N PHE A 127 9.56 17.18 -9.80
CA PHE A 127 8.28 16.66 -9.37
C PHE A 127 8.09 15.24 -9.88
N ARG A 128 7.33 14.47 -9.09
CA ARG A 128 6.58 13.32 -9.61
C ARG A 128 5.10 13.69 -9.63
N ALA A 129 4.40 13.23 -10.64
CA ALA A 129 2.97 13.43 -10.82
C ALA A 129 2.28 12.08 -10.84
N ILE A 130 1.18 11.95 -10.09
CA ILE A 130 0.25 10.84 -10.20
C ILE A 130 -1.02 11.40 -10.83
N THR A 131 -1.27 11.01 -12.08
CA THR A 131 -2.46 11.38 -12.82
C THR A 131 -3.49 10.27 -12.73
N ILE A 132 -4.65 10.59 -12.18
CA ILE A 132 -5.82 9.74 -12.08
C ILE A 132 -6.76 10.06 -13.24
N ARG A 133 -7.28 9.01 -13.89
CA ARG A 133 -8.27 9.12 -14.98
C ARG A 133 -9.58 8.42 -14.61
N ASP A 134 -10.48 9.14 -13.97
CA ASP A 134 -11.74 8.66 -13.36
C ASP A 134 -12.98 8.97 -14.20
N CYS A 135 -12.93 8.63 -15.48
CA CYS A 135 -13.93 9.00 -16.47
C CYS A 135 -14.64 7.78 -17.08
N GLY A 136 -15.71 8.00 -17.85
CA GLY A 136 -16.38 6.91 -18.59
C GLY A 136 -17.01 5.86 -17.67
N GLY A 137 -17.37 6.25 -16.44
CA GLY A 137 -17.92 5.37 -15.42
C GLY A 137 -16.89 4.53 -14.66
N ARG A 138 -15.60 4.68 -14.96
CA ARG A 138 -14.49 4.02 -14.26
C ARG A 138 -14.44 4.44 -12.78
N PRO A 139 -14.11 3.54 -11.83
CA PRO A 139 -13.81 3.95 -10.47
C PRO A 139 -12.60 4.89 -10.43
N GLU A 140 -12.49 5.69 -9.37
CA GLU A 140 -11.44 6.70 -9.26
C GLU A 140 -10.03 6.09 -9.39
N HIS A 141 -9.79 4.95 -8.74
CA HIS A 141 -8.53 4.21 -8.82
C HIS A 141 -8.36 3.38 -10.10
N GLY A 142 -9.29 3.44 -11.05
CA GLY A 142 -9.30 2.51 -12.18
C GLY A 142 -8.15 2.69 -13.17
N LEU A 143 -7.52 3.88 -13.21
CA LEU A 143 -6.30 4.12 -13.96
C LEU A 143 -5.47 5.23 -13.31
N ALA A 144 -4.28 4.87 -12.84
CA ALA A 144 -3.26 5.78 -12.33
C ALA A 144 -2.02 5.76 -13.23
N ILE A 145 -1.48 6.94 -13.50
CA ILE A 145 -0.28 7.14 -14.33
C ILE A 145 0.75 7.88 -13.49
N SER A 146 1.88 7.24 -13.23
CA SER A 146 3.01 7.83 -12.52
C SER A 146 4.02 8.37 -13.52
N MET A 147 4.30 9.66 -13.41
CA MET A 147 5.22 10.40 -14.28
C MET A 147 6.29 11.08 -13.44
N ALA A 148 7.55 10.74 -13.68
CA ALA A 148 8.70 11.30 -12.99
C ALA A 148 9.46 12.30 -13.88
N ASN A 149 10.45 12.98 -13.29
CA ASN A 149 11.32 13.94 -13.98
C ASN A 149 10.58 15.14 -14.60
N LEU A 150 9.47 15.55 -13.98
CA LEU A 150 8.81 16.82 -14.31
C LEU A 150 9.53 17.96 -13.59
N HIS A 151 9.59 19.12 -14.23
CA HIS A 151 10.22 20.33 -13.70
C HIS A 151 9.28 21.52 -13.84
N GLY A 152 9.46 22.57 -13.04
CA GLY A 152 8.57 23.73 -13.05
C GLY A 152 8.48 24.49 -14.39
N ASP A 153 9.41 24.23 -15.32
CA ASP A 153 9.45 24.75 -16.69
C ASP A 153 9.07 23.72 -17.77
N SER A 154 8.61 22.53 -17.35
CA SER A 154 8.12 21.50 -18.28
C SER A 154 6.85 21.97 -18.99
N THR A 155 6.80 21.75 -20.30
CA THR A 155 5.67 22.15 -21.16
C THR A 155 4.94 20.95 -21.76
N ARG A 156 5.32 19.73 -21.38
CA ARG A 156 4.70 18.46 -21.80
C ARG A 156 5.00 17.37 -20.76
N VAL A 157 4.19 16.33 -20.73
CA VAL A 157 4.48 15.11 -19.96
C VAL A 157 5.78 14.43 -20.44
N PRO A 158 6.49 13.68 -19.57
CA PRO A 158 7.66 12.91 -19.98
C PRO A 158 7.29 11.83 -21.02
N ASP A 159 8.28 11.37 -21.78
CA ASP A 159 8.06 10.26 -22.72
C ASP A 159 7.82 8.93 -21.98
N ASP A 160 8.52 8.73 -20.88
CA ASP A 160 8.43 7.52 -20.05
C ASP A 160 7.41 7.70 -18.92
N ALA A 161 6.67 6.63 -18.62
CA ALA A 161 5.68 6.60 -17.54
C ALA A 161 5.46 5.18 -16.99
N GLU A 162 4.92 5.10 -15.77
CA GLU A 162 4.44 3.86 -15.17
C GLU A 162 2.92 3.91 -15.06
N PHE A 163 2.25 2.79 -15.29
CA PHE A 163 0.79 2.70 -15.31
C PHE A 163 0.34 1.61 -14.38
N MET A 164 -0.71 1.92 -13.62
CA MET A 164 -1.44 0.99 -12.78
C MET A 164 -2.91 1.07 -13.18
N ALA A 165 -3.44 -0.04 -13.69
CA ALA A 165 -4.76 -0.06 -14.30
C ALA A 165 -5.59 -1.17 -13.67
N PHE A 166 -6.75 -0.83 -13.10
CA PHE A 166 -7.61 -1.81 -12.46
C PHE A 166 -8.35 -2.65 -13.51
N ASP A 167 -8.27 -3.96 -13.36
CA ASP A 167 -9.06 -4.92 -14.14
C ASP A 167 -10.28 -5.35 -13.31
N PRO A 168 -11.49 -4.85 -13.60
CA PRO A 168 -12.69 -5.20 -12.84
C PRO A 168 -13.13 -6.65 -13.03
N THR A 169 -12.63 -7.36 -14.04
CA THR A 169 -12.93 -8.79 -14.25
C THR A 169 -12.06 -9.66 -13.36
N LEU A 170 -10.81 -9.25 -13.12
CA LEU A 170 -9.88 -9.97 -12.26
C LEU A 170 -9.95 -9.49 -10.80
N GLY A 171 -10.47 -8.28 -10.56
CA GLY A 171 -10.40 -7.64 -9.24
C GLY A 171 -8.95 -7.39 -8.83
N SER A 172 -8.12 -6.94 -9.78
CA SER A 172 -6.68 -6.76 -9.56
C SER A 172 -6.13 -5.65 -10.43
N PHE A 173 -5.08 -4.99 -9.99
CA PHE A 173 -4.37 -4.03 -10.81
C PHE A 173 -3.39 -4.73 -11.74
N SER A 174 -3.28 -4.24 -12.97
CA SER A 174 -2.24 -4.57 -13.93
C SER A 174 -1.17 -3.49 -13.90
N PHE A 175 0.10 -3.88 -13.83
CA PHE A 175 1.24 -2.98 -13.73
C PHE A 175 2.02 -2.91 -15.03
N TYR A 176 2.26 -1.70 -15.55
CA TYR A 176 2.97 -1.49 -16.80
C TYR A 176 4.02 -0.39 -16.68
N THR A 177 5.05 -0.46 -17.52
CA THR A 177 5.98 0.66 -17.75
C THR A 177 6.14 0.90 -19.23
N LEU A 178 6.16 2.16 -19.64
CA LEU A 178 6.61 2.62 -20.94
C LEU A 178 7.96 3.29 -20.76
N GLN A 179 9.00 2.69 -21.32
CA GLN A 179 10.36 3.22 -21.20
C GLN A 179 11.08 3.15 -22.55
N GLY A 180 11.56 4.30 -23.05
CA GLY A 180 12.23 4.39 -24.34
C GLY A 180 11.36 3.89 -25.50
N GLY A 181 10.03 4.09 -25.40
CA GLY A 181 9.05 3.60 -26.37
C GLY A 181 8.77 2.10 -26.31
N VAL A 182 9.18 1.42 -25.25
CA VAL A 182 8.97 -0.02 -25.04
C VAL A 182 8.02 -0.27 -23.88
N TRP A 183 6.96 -1.04 -24.14
CA TRP A 183 6.01 -1.50 -23.14
C TRP A 183 6.50 -2.76 -22.42
N THR A 184 6.47 -2.73 -21.09
CA THR A 184 6.68 -3.90 -20.24
C THR A 184 5.49 -4.07 -19.31
N PHE A 185 4.90 -5.25 -19.27
CA PHE A 185 3.92 -5.68 -18.30
C PHE A 185 4.62 -6.39 -17.14
N HIS A 186 4.34 -5.95 -15.92
CA HIS A 186 5.05 -6.36 -14.71
C HIS A 186 4.30 -7.38 -13.87
N GLY A 187 3.09 -7.77 -14.30
CA GLY A 187 2.19 -8.68 -13.61
C GLY A 187 0.91 -7.98 -13.14
N THR A 188 -0.02 -8.77 -12.60
CA THR A 188 -1.17 -8.27 -11.86
C THR A 188 -0.90 -8.21 -10.35
N SER A 189 -1.75 -7.57 -9.56
CA SER A 189 -1.65 -7.57 -8.09
C SER A 189 -1.46 -8.98 -7.53
N GLN A 190 -2.17 -9.97 -8.09
CA GLN A 190 -2.04 -11.38 -7.72
C GLN A 190 -0.65 -11.95 -8.05
N ASP A 191 -0.06 -11.58 -9.20
CA ASP A 191 1.31 -11.97 -9.53
C ASP A 191 2.30 -11.33 -8.54
N LEU A 192 2.10 -10.07 -8.18
CA LEU A 192 3.03 -9.30 -7.34
C LEU A 192 3.07 -9.82 -5.89
N VAL A 193 1.93 -10.20 -5.32
CA VAL A 193 1.86 -10.81 -3.98
C VAL A 193 2.27 -12.29 -3.95
N THR A 194 2.56 -12.88 -5.10
CA THR A 194 3.00 -14.28 -5.18
C THR A 194 4.49 -14.37 -4.82
N PRO A 195 4.86 -15.18 -3.81
CA PRO A 195 6.26 -15.31 -3.40
C PRO A 195 7.18 -15.72 -4.56
N GLY A 196 8.30 -15.00 -4.71
CA GLY A 196 9.31 -15.29 -5.72
C GLY A 196 9.10 -14.62 -7.07
N THR A 197 8.03 -13.84 -7.26
CA THR A 197 7.85 -12.99 -8.45
C THR A 197 8.99 -11.99 -8.57
N GLN A 198 9.69 -12.00 -9.71
CA GLN A 198 10.81 -11.10 -9.98
C GLN A 198 10.35 -10.01 -10.94
N SER A 199 9.74 -8.96 -10.38
CA SER A 199 9.26 -7.80 -11.11
C SER A 199 9.76 -6.52 -10.46
N ARG A 200 10.07 -5.48 -11.24
CA ARG A 200 10.49 -4.19 -10.67
C ARG A 200 9.37 -3.53 -9.87
N CYS A 201 8.12 -3.71 -10.28
CA CYS A 201 6.96 -3.15 -9.57
C CYS A 201 6.70 -3.90 -8.26
N ALA A 202 6.99 -5.21 -8.20
CA ALA A 202 6.82 -6.02 -6.99
C ALA A 202 7.73 -5.59 -5.82
N GLN A 203 8.80 -4.84 -6.09
CA GLN A 203 9.68 -4.34 -5.02
C GLN A 203 9.00 -3.25 -4.20
N CYS A 204 8.20 -2.40 -4.84
CA CYS A 204 7.44 -1.36 -4.13
C CYS A 204 6.05 -1.87 -3.76
N HIS A 205 5.35 -2.50 -4.71
CA HIS A 205 3.96 -2.98 -4.53
C HIS A 205 3.95 -4.41 -3.98
N ALA A 206 4.58 -4.60 -2.83
CA ALA A 206 4.74 -5.92 -2.20
C ALA A 206 3.37 -6.55 -1.84
N ASP A 207 2.40 -5.72 -1.46
CA ASP A 207 1.03 -6.14 -1.19
C ASP A 207 0.12 -6.07 -2.42
N GLY A 208 0.63 -5.71 -3.61
CA GLY A 208 -0.12 -5.66 -4.86
C GLY A 208 -1.14 -4.51 -4.98
N GLY A 209 -1.25 -3.65 -3.96
CA GLY A 209 -2.13 -2.49 -3.91
C GLY A 209 -1.48 -1.20 -4.39
N MET A 210 -2.22 -0.08 -4.32
CA MET A 210 -1.69 1.26 -4.58
C MET A 210 -0.84 1.74 -3.39
N ILE A 211 0.24 2.46 -3.69
CA ILE A 211 1.15 2.97 -2.66
C ILE A 211 1.09 4.48 -2.63
N MET A 212 0.87 5.01 -1.43
CA MET A 212 1.17 6.39 -1.09
C MET A 212 1.75 6.40 0.31
N LYS A 213 2.91 7.03 0.46
CA LYS A 213 3.71 6.97 1.69
C LYS A 213 3.09 7.79 2.81
N GLU A 214 2.38 8.85 2.48
CA GLU A 214 1.80 9.81 3.42
C GLU A 214 0.28 9.74 3.26
N LEU A 215 -0.43 9.16 4.23
CA LEU A 215 -1.90 8.93 4.18
C LEU A 215 -2.59 9.52 5.41
N ASP A 216 -1.95 10.48 6.07
CA ASP A 216 -2.51 11.22 7.18
C ASP A 216 -2.06 12.67 7.07
N THR A 217 -2.96 13.60 7.41
CA THR A 217 -2.63 15.02 7.42
C THR A 217 -1.59 15.35 8.50
N PRO A 218 -0.53 16.11 8.18
CA PRO A 218 -0.27 16.69 6.86
C PRO A 218 0.49 15.77 5.89
N TRP A 219 0.13 15.84 4.60
CA TRP A 219 0.84 15.14 3.52
C TRP A 219 2.22 15.77 3.26
N VAL A 220 3.26 15.16 3.81
CA VAL A 220 4.58 15.77 4.04
C VAL A 220 5.24 16.36 2.79
N HIS A 221 5.03 15.74 1.63
CA HIS A 221 5.68 16.13 0.37
C HIS A 221 4.69 16.40 -0.76
N TRP A 222 3.39 16.16 -0.54
CA TRP A 222 2.36 16.36 -1.56
C TRP A 222 1.83 17.79 -1.55
N GLU A 223 1.38 18.24 -2.73
CA GLU A 223 0.60 19.46 -2.84
C GLU A 223 -0.72 19.33 -2.08
N GLY A 224 -1.07 20.32 -1.25
CA GLY A 224 -2.31 20.26 -0.46
C GLY A 224 -2.25 21.20 0.74
N ASP A 225 -2.06 20.64 1.93
CA ASP A 225 -1.96 21.37 3.21
C ASP A 225 -0.88 22.46 3.17
N ALA A 226 0.22 22.20 2.47
CA ALA A 226 1.23 23.17 2.12
C ALA A 226 1.24 23.43 0.61
N THR A 227 1.58 24.67 0.24
CA THR A 227 1.85 25.02 -1.16
C THR A 227 3.26 24.58 -1.52
N THR A 228 3.35 23.65 -2.46
CA THR A 228 4.58 23.20 -3.11
C THR A 228 4.95 24.20 -4.19
N PRO A 229 6.10 24.87 -4.07
CA PRO A 229 6.55 25.84 -5.07
C PRO A 229 6.58 25.22 -6.48
N GLY A 230 5.89 25.84 -7.43
CA GLY A 230 5.85 25.41 -8.84
C GLY A 230 4.82 24.35 -9.20
N ALA A 231 4.16 23.70 -8.23
CA ALA A 231 3.16 22.65 -8.49
C ALA A 231 1.99 23.13 -9.36
N ALA A 232 1.35 24.25 -8.98
CA ALA A 232 0.25 24.82 -9.76
C ALA A 232 0.70 25.23 -11.17
N THR A 233 1.85 25.90 -11.27
CA THR A 233 2.41 26.35 -12.56
C THR A 233 2.69 25.17 -13.49
N LEU A 234 3.18 24.04 -12.95
CA LEU A 234 3.42 22.83 -13.73
C LEU A 234 2.12 22.25 -14.30
N ILE A 235 1.10 22.08 -13.45
CA ILE A 235 -0.19 21.50 -13.86
C ILE A 235 -0.88 22.41 -14.88
N ASP A 236 -0.92 23.71 -14.64
CA ASP A 236 -1.54 24.68 -15.56
C ASP A 236 -0.81 24.79 -16.91
N ALA A 237 0.45 24.37 -17.00
CA ALA A 237 1.26 24.46 -18.22
C ALA A 237 1.15 23.24 -19.13
N ILE A 238 0.59 22.12 -18.65
CA ILE A 238 0.56 20.84 -19.37
C ILE A 238 -0.88 20.32 -19.38
N ASP A 239 -1.58 20.51 -20.49
CA ASP A 239 -2.98 20.09 -20.64
C ASP A 239 -3.20 18.62 -20.25
N ASP A 240 -2.29 17.71 -20.65
CA ASP A 240 -2.38 16.28 -20.33
C ASP A 240 -2.46 15.96 -18.82
N LEU A 241 -2.03 16.86 -17.92
CA LEU A 241 -2.13 16.68 -16.47
C LEU A 241 -3.55 16.95 -15.94
N GLY A 242 -4.43 17.58 -16.73
CA GLY A 242 -5.81 17.83 -16.36
C GLY A 242 -5.98 18.74 -15.14
N THR A 243 -6.93 18.40 -14.27
CA THR A 243 -7.23 19.21 -13.08
C THR A 243 -6.22 18.99 -11.95
N ARG A 244 -6.00 20.01 -11.13
CA ARG A 244 -5.18 19.87 -9.93
C ARG A 244 -5.92 19.07 -8.85
N ARG A 245 -5.22 18.07 -8.29
CA ARG A 245 -5.60 17.32 -7.09
C ARG A 245 -4.59 17.54 -5.97
N THR A 246 -4.99 17.23 -4.76
CA THR A 246 -4.16 17.31 -3.55
C THR A 246 -3.70 15.92 -3.08
N GLY A 247 -2.77 15.89 -2.12
CA GLY A 247 -2.42 14.67 -1.40
C GLY A 247 -3.63 14.00 -0.74
N SER A 248 -4.56 14.80 -0.20
CA SER A 248 -5.83 14.34 0.37
C SER A 248 -6.69 13.59 -0.66
N ASP A 249 -6.84 14.15 -1.85
CA ASP A 249 -7.64 13.52 -2.91
C ASP A 249 -7.01 12.18 -3.33
N LEU A 250 -5.67 12.14 -3.45
CA LEU A 250 -4.96 10.91 -3.77
C LEU A 250 -5.04 9.87 -2.65
N GLU A 251 -4.97 10.29 -1.38
CA GLU A 251 -5.16 9.40 -0.23
C GLU A 251 -6.51 8.68 -0.32
N GLN A 252 -7.60 9.42 -0.59
CA GLN A 252 -8.93 8.80 -0.70
C GLN A 252 -8.96 7.76 -1.83
N THR A 253 -8.33 8.08 -2.97
CA THR A 253 -8.19 7.13 -4.10
C THR A 253 -7.42 5.88 -3.67
N VAL A 254 -6.29 6.02 -3.00
CA VAL A 254 -5.42 4.91 -2.56
C VAL A 254 -6.12 4.04 -1.51
N LEU A 255 -6.79 4.66 -0.54
CA LEU A 255 -7.53 3.93 0.48
C LEU A 255 -8.71 3.15 -0.13
N ALA A 256 -9.40 3.71 -1.12
CA ALA A 256 -10.47 3.01 -1.85
C ALA A 256 -9.92 1.84 -2.67
N ALA A 257 -8.83 2.07 -3.41
CA ALA A 257 -8.14 1.06 -4.20
C ALA A 257 -7.67 -0.15 -3.37
N ASN A 258 -7.11 0.12 -2.19
CA ASN A 258 -6.59 -0.93 -1.32
C ASN A 258 -7.70 -1.68 -0.59
N ARG A 259 -8.86 -1.05 -0.31
CA ARG A 259 -10.06 -1.77 0.15
C ARG A 259 -10.56 -2.76 -0.88
N GLU A 260 -10.71 -2.35 -2.15
CA GLU A 260 -11.06 -3.27 -3.27
C GLU A 260 -10.11 -4.48 -3.29
N TRP A 261 -8.82 -4.19 -3.44
CA TRP A 261 -7.82 -5.23 -3.61
C TRP A 261 -7.72 -6.18 -2.42
N THR A 262 -7.84 -5.65 -1.20
CA THR A 262 -7.84 -6.44 0.04
C THR A 262 -8.94 -7.52 0.03
N GLU A 263 -10.13 -7.20 -0.49
CA GLU A 263 -11.23 -8.18 -0.58
C GLU A 263 -10.88 -9.37 -1.45
N ILE A 264 -10.38 -9.12 -2.67
CA ILE A 264 -9.99 -10.19 -3.59
C ILE A 264 -8.82 -10.98 -3.04
N TRP A 265 -7.81 -10.28 -2.53
CA TRP A 265 -6.60 -10.93 -2.03
C TRP A 265 -6.90 -11.85 -0.85
N LEU A 266 -7.63 -11.35 0.15
CA LEU A 266 -8.03 -12.13 1.32
C LEU A 266 -8.85 -13.36 0.91
N LYS A 267 -9.83 -13.18 0.03
CA LYS A 267 -10.64 -14.28 -0.50
C LYS A 267 -9.76 -15.36 -1.16
N ASN A 268 -8.81 -14.96 -1.99
CA ASN A 268 -7.91 -15.90 -2.67
C ASN A 268 -7.04 -16.68 -1.66
N LEU A 269 -6.45 -15.98 -0.67
CA LEU A 269 -5.66 -16.62 0.38
C LEU A 269 -6.47 -17.64 1.21
N LEU A 270 -7.70 -17.29 1.56
CA LEU A 270 -8.61 -18.18 2.29
C LEU A 270 -8.98 -19.43 1.46
N LEU A 271 -9.18 -19.28 0.14
CA LEU A 271 -9.45 -20.40 -0.77
C LEU A 271 -8.22 -21.31 -0.95
N GLU A 272 -7.02 -20.74 -0.96
CA GLU A 272 -5.76 -21.49 -0.98
C GLU A 272 -5.56 -22.27 0.33
N GLY A 273 -6.09 -21.73 1.44
CA GLY A 273 -5.92 -22.26 2.79
C GLY A 273 -4.56 -21.92 3.39
N ASP A 274 -3.93 -20.85 2.90
CA ASP A 274 -2.61 -20.38 3.34
C ASP A 274 -2.75 -19.42 4.52
N LEU A 275 -3.02 -19.98 5.70
CA LEU A 275 -3.28 -19.18 6.90
C LEU A 275 -2.06 -18.33 7.31
N GLU A 276 -0.85 -18.77 6.99
CA GLU A 276 0.37 -18.00 7.28
C GLU A 276 0.35 -16.68 6.50
N ARG A 277 0.06 -16.72 5.20
CA ARG A 277 -0.09 -15.51 4.38
C ARG A 277 -1.31 -14.67 4.77
N VAL A 278 -2.42 -15.30 5.15
CA VAL A 278 -3.61 -14.59 5.67
C VAL A 278 -3.26 -13.77 6.91
N LEU A 279 -2.44 -14.29 7.81
CA LEU A 279 -2.12 -13.59 9.05
C LEU A 279 -0.89 -12.67 8.93
N ALA A 280 -0.09 -12.79 7.87
CA ALA A 280 1.17 -12.06 7.74
C ALA A 280 1.07 -10.53 7.97
N PRO A 281 0.07 -9.79 7.44
CA PRO A 281 -0.05 -8.34 7.67
C PRO A 281 -0.29 -7.94 9.13
N LEU A 282 -0.74 -8.86 9.99
CA LEU A 282 -0.85 -8.65 11.44
C LEU A 282 0.50 -8.79 12.16
N PHE A 283 1.36 -9.68 11.67
CA PHE A 283 2.61 -10.06 12.35
C PHE A 283 3.84 -9.33 11.81
N CYS A 284 3.88 -9.10 10.49
CA CYS A 284 5.03 -8.58 9.76
C CYS A 284 4.75 -7.20 9.16
N THR A 285 5.81 -6.46 8.84
CA THR A 285 5.72 -5.20 8.09
C THR A 285 5.96 -5.51 6.62
N HIS A 286 4.94 -5.31 5.80
CA HIS A 286 5.06 -5.44 4.33
C HIS A 286 5.27 -4.07 3.70
N GLU A 287 4.46 -3.10 4.11
CA GLU A 287 4.59 -1.69 3.77
C GLU A 287 4.65 -0.82 5.04
N PHE A 288 4.89 0.47 4.87
CA PHE A 288 4.79 1.44 5.96
C PHE A 288 4.34 2.80 5.44
N ASN A 289 3.75 3.59 6.32
CA ASN A 289 3.43 4.98 6.06
C ASN A 289 4.34 5.93 6.83
N LEU A 290 4.27 7.20 6.47
CA LEU A 290 4.97 8.31 7.10
C LEU A 290 3.96 9.22 7.80
N GLY A 291 4.26 9.56 9.04
CA GLY A 291 3.51 10.53 9.84
C GLY A 291 4.41 11.70 10.25
N THR A 292 3.80 12.75 10.79
CA THR A 292 4.52 13.91 11.36
C THR A 292 3.87 14.38 12.66
N ALA A 293 4.61 15.12 13.49
CA ALA A 293 4.05 15.69 14.71
C ALA A 293 3.49 17.11 14.52
N ALA A 294 4.11 17.90 13.64
CA ALA A 294 3.73 19.28 13.39
C ALA A 294 2.72 19.36 12.22
N LYS A 295 1.74 20.26 12.31
CA LYS A 295 0.68 20.41 11.29
C LYS A 295 0.93 21.60 10.34
N ALA A 296 1.96 22.40 10.62
CA ALA A 296 2.40 23.51 9.78
C ALA A 296 3.92 23.72 9.89
N VAL A 297 4.51 24.50 8.98
CA VAL A 297 5.97 24.75 8.93
C VAL A 297 6.54 25.38 10.20
N ASP A 298 5.79 26.31 10.80
CA ASP A 298 6.20 27.05 11.99
C ASP A 298 5.71 26.39 13.29
N ASP A 299 4.97 25.28 13.19
CA ASP A 299 4.47 24.58 14.37
C ASP A 299 5.64 23.95 15.13
N PRO A 300 5.81 24.29 16.42
CA PRO A 300 6.81 23.64 17.24
C PRO A 300 6.34 22.24 17.63
N VAL A 301 7.27 21.29 17.74
CA VAL A 301 6.98 19.96 18.27
C VAL A 301 6.70 20.07 19.76
N ARG A 302 5.47 19.71 20.16
CA ARG A 302 5.00 19.73 21.57
C ARG A 302 4.72 18.33 22.11
N PHE A 303 4.63 17.36 21.22
CA PHE A 303 4.45 15.96 21.56
C PHE A 303 4.96 15.10 20.41
N VAL A 304 5.26 13.84 20.73
CA VAL A 304 5.47 12.77 19.75
C VAL A 304 4.16 11.97 19.68
N PRO A 305 3.55 11.83 18.49
CA PRO A 305 2.32 11.06 18.29
C PRO A 305 2.46 9.58 18.68
N ALA A 306 1.35 8.93 19.01
CA ALA A 306 1.35 7.52 19.44
C ALA A 306 1.89 6.61 18.35
N GLU A 307 1.50 6.88 17.11
CA GLU A 307 1.74 6.13 15.88
C GLU A 307 3.24 6.04 15.56
N ALA A 308 4.03 6.97 16.09
CA ALA A 308 5.48 6.93 16.01
C ALA A 308 6.09 5.81 16.88
N LEU A 309 5.33 5.23 17.81
CA LEU A 309 5.84 4.32 18.85
C LEU A 309 4.97 3.08 19.07
N VAL A 310 3.68 3.11 18.78
CA VAL A 310 2.74 2.00 18.97
C VAL A 310 1.73 1.92 17.83
N ASP A 311 1.04 0.80 17.71
CA ASP A 311 -0.05 0.61 16.73
C ASP A 311 -1.31 1.37 17.17
N ASP A 312 -2.06 1.94 16.22
CA ASP A 312 -3.24 2.76 16.48
C ASP A 312 -4.43 1.95 16.99
N VAL A 313 -4.43 0.62 16.86
CA VAL A 313 -5.44 -0.27 17.47
C VAL A 313 -5.56 -0.07 18.99
N PHE A 314 -4.50 0.41 19.62
CA PHE A 314 -4.43 0.65 21.07
C PHE A 314 -4.98 2.01 21.49
N ASP A 315 -5.30 2.91 20.55
CA ASP A 315 -5.99 4.15 20.89
C ASP A 315 -7.46 3.86 21.22
N ALA A 316 -7.77 3.85 22.51
CA ALA A 316 -9.13 3.64 23.02
C ALA A 316 -9.95 4.94 23.12
N GLY A 317 -9.44 6.06 22.61
CA GLY A 317 -10.16 7.35 22.54
C GLY A 317 -10.43 8.03 23.90
N ALA A 318 -9.92 7.48 25.01
CA ALA A 318 -10.15 8.03 26.34
C ALA A 318 -9.20 9.19 26.68
N PHE A 319 -7.97 9.17 26.16
CA PHE A 319 -6.95 10.21 26.32
C PHE A 319 -5.96 10.14 25.14
N PRO A 320 -5.37 11.26 24.68
CA PRO A 320 -4.37 11.21 23.62
C PRO A 320 -3.14 10.45 24.13
N LEU A 321 -2.87 9.29 23.52
CA LEU A 321 -1.62 8.56 23.73
C LEU A 321 -0.49 9.36 23.06
N GLN A 322 0.29 10.09 23.86
CA GLN A 322 1.37 10.92 23.31
C GLN A 322 2.50 11.09 24.33
N ILE A 323 3.72 11.30 23.82
CA ILE A 323 4.84 11.73 24.65
C ILE A 323 4.94 13.26 24.57
N ASN A 324 4.66 13.96 25.66
CA ASN A 324 4.80 15.41 25.69
C ASN A 324 6.27 15.79 25.60
N VAL A 325 6.59 16.85 24.86
CA VAL A 325 7.93 17.42 24.80
C VAL A 325 7.90 18.93 24.77
N THR A 326 8.93 19.58 25.31
CA THR A 326 9.08 21.02 25.08
C THR A 326 9.75 21.29 23.74
N PRO A 327 9.37 22.36 23.03
CA PRO A 327 10.02 22.73 21.77
C PRO A 327 11.54 22.90 21.92
N ALA A 328 11.98 23.46 23.05
CA ALA A 328 13.41 23.66 23.33
C ALA A 328 14.17 22.34 23.46
N SER A 329 13.60 21.32 24.13
CA SER A 329 14.23 20.01 24.24
C SER A 329 14.29 19.29 22.89
N TYR A 330 13.22 19.39 22.08
CA TYR A 330 13.22 18.85 20.72
C TYR A 330 14.32 19.50 19.86
N ASP A 331 14.34 20.84 19.79
CA ASP A 331 15.32 21.60 19.01
C ASP A 331 16.76 21.31 19.46
N ALA A 332 16.99 21.19 20.78
CA ALA A 332 18.29 20.81 21.32
C ALA A 332 18.70 19.38 20.94
N ALA A 333 17.75 18.44 20.96
CA ALA A 333 18.03 17.04 20.67
C ALA A 333 18.32 16.79 19.17
N ILE A 334 17.55 17.40 18.26
CA ILE A 334 17.83 17.31 16.80
C ILE A 334 19.13 18.03 16.41
N ALA A 335 19.48 19.10 17.13
CA ALA A 335 20.77 19.76 16.94
C ALA A 335 21.93 18.87 17.42
N ALA A 336 21.78 18.22 18.56
CA ALA A 336 22.78 17.31 19.11
C ALA A 336 22.97 16.05 18.27
N SER A 337 21.91 15.56 17.60
CA SER A 337 21.99 14.41 16.70
C SER A 337 22.55 14.75 15.32
N GLY A 338 22.73 16.03 14.97
CA GLY A 338 23.15 16.42 13.62
C GLY A 338 22.05 16.21 12.57
N GLN A 339 20.78 16.25 12.97
CA GLN A 339 19.65 16.00 12.08
C GLN A 339 19.63 16.97 10.89
N ARG A 340 19.33 16.46 9.70
CA ARG A 340 19.25 17.22 8.46
C ARG A 340 18.41 16.52 7.40
N VAL A 341 17.77 17.30 6.54
CA VAL A 341 17.27 16.84 5.25
C VAL A 341 18.37 17.02 4.22
N GLN A 342 18.65 15.99 3.42
CA GLN A 342 19.75 16.02 2.47
C GLN A 342 19.40 15.38 1.14
N ARG A 343 20.15 15.75 0.10
CA ARG A 343 20.09 15.16 -1.24
C ARG A 343 21.49 15.01 -1.80
N GLY A 344 21.84 13.81 -2.26
CA GLY A 344 23.18 13.48 -2.73
C GLY A 344 24.23 13.67 -1.63
N GLY A 345 23.89 13.36 -0.38
CA GLY A 345 24.77 13.52 0.79
C GLY A 345 25.05 14.97 1.20
N LYS A 346 24.31 15.95 0.66
CA LYS A 346 24.42 17.37 1.02
C LYS A 346 23.16 17.87 1.68
N ALA A 347 23.30 18.49 2.86
CA ALA A 347 22.20 19.13 3.56
C ALA A 347 21.52 20.19 2.67
N LEU A 348 20.20 20.15 2.61
CA LEU A 348 19.40 21.14 1.91
C LEU A 348 19.39 22.47 2.70
N ARG A 349 19.06 23.55 1.98
CA ARG A 349 18.95 24.89 2.54
C ARG A 349 17.53 25.40 2.38
N ARG A 350 17.02 26.08 3.41
CA ARG A 350 15.76 26.83 3.37
C ARG A 350 15.93 28.15 2.59
N PRO A 351 14.83 28.84 2.23
CA PRO A 351 14.90 30.13 1.53
C PRO A 351 15.74 31.21 2.25
N ASP A 352 15.80 31.16 3.57
CA ASP A 352 16.59 32.07 4.41
C ASP A 352 18.09 31.72 4.47
N GLY A 353 18.51 30.64 3.80
CA GLY A 353 19.88 30.12 3.79
C GLY A 353 20.23 29.22 4.98
N SER A 354 19.31 29.00 5.93
CA SER A 354 19.51 28.08 7.04
C SER A 354 19.55 26.62 6.57
N ALA A 355 20.14 25.73 7.37
CA ALA A 355 20.08 24.29 7.11
C ALA A 355 18.64 23.78 7.27
N ALA A 356 18.17 22.94 6.36
CA ALA A 356 16.95 22.17 6.55
C ALA A 356 17.21 21.03 7.55
N ILE A 357 16.71 21.18 8.77
CA ILE A 357 16.90 20.21 9.86
C ILE A 357 15.80 19.13 9.83
N ASP A 358 14.58 19.55 9.55
CA ASP A 358 13.39 18.72 9.37
C ASP A 358 12.86 18.89 7.95
N THR A 359 11.96 17.98 7.55
CA THR A 359 11.02 18.15 6.43
C THR A 359 10.16 19.41 6.62
N HIS A 360 9.27 19.72 5.67
CA HIS A 360 8.41 20.91 5.77
C HIS A 360 7.61 20.90 7.08
N PHE A 361 7.09 19.73 7.45
CA PHE A 361 6.48 19.46 8.76
C PHE A 361 7.49 18.74 9.66
N LYS A 362 7.63 19.21 10.91
CA LYS A 362 8.64 18.72 11.85
C LYS A 362 8.31 17.33 12.41
N LEU A 363 9.39 16.58 12.72
CA LEU A 363 9.37 15.22 13.23
C LEU A 363 8.62 14.25 12.29
N ALA A 364 9.16 14.02 11.09
CA ALA A 364 8.67 12.95 10.23
C ALA A 364 9.08 11.57 10.77
N PHE A 365 8.16 10.62 10.89
CA PHE A 365 8.44 9.27 11.42
C PHE A 365 7.78 8.21 10.57
N VAL A 366 8.22 6.96 10.77
CA VAL A 366 7.64 5.78 10.12
C VAL A 366 6.58 5.20 11.04
N GLN A 367 5.41 4.91 10.48
CA GLN A 367 4.27 4.29 11.15
C GLN A 367 3.77 3.10 10.35
N ARG A 368 2.89 2.29 10.96
CA ARG A 368 2.32 1.12 10.28
C ARG A 368 1.53 1.54 9.04
N ALA A 369 1.53 0.69 8.02
CA ALA A 369 0.78 0.97 6.80
C ALA A 369 -0.73 0.95 7.04
N ARG A 370 -1.44 1.90 6.42
CA ARG A 370 -2.91 1.91 6.34
C ARG A 370 -3.43 0.66 5.60
N ALA A 371 -2.67 0.15 4.61
CA ALA A 371 -3.00 -1.10 3.93
C ALA A 371 -2.98 -2.32 4.88
N ASP A 372 -1.93 -2.46 5.71
CA ASP A 372 -1.85 -3.51 6.75
C ASP A 372 -2.98 -3.40 7.78
N GLN A 373 -3.36 -2.16 8.15
CA GLN A 373 -4.47 -1.91 9.06
C GLN A 373 -5.81 -2.31 8.43
N GLN A 374 -6.10 -1.86 7.21
CA GLN A 374 -7.30 -2.24 6.46
C GLN A 374 -7.42 -3.76 6.31
N PHE A 375 -6.31 -4.44 6.02
CA PHE A 375 -6.29 -5.89 5.92
C PHE A 375 -6.65 -6.55 7.27
N VAL A 376 -6.04 -6.11 8.37
CA VAL A 376 -6.32 -6.66 9.71
C VAL A 376 -7.74 -6.35 10.18
N GLU A 377 -8.22 -5.12 9.97
CA GLU A 377 -9.61 -4.75 10.22
C GLU A 377 -10.55 -5.66 9.43
N ARG A 378 -10.21 -5.95 8.17
CA ARG A 378 -11.01 -6.84 7.36
C ARG A 378 -11.04 -8.27 7.88
N LEU A 379 -9.89 -8.82 8.32
CA LEU A 379 -9.83 -10.13 8.98
C LEU A 379 -10.78 -10.23 10.18
N GLN A 380 -10.90 -9.14 10.96
CA GLN A 380 -11.82 -9.06 12.09
C GLN A 380 -13.28 -9.01 11.63
N GLN A 381 -13.58 -8.17 10.64
CA GLN A 381 -14.93 -8.00 10.11
C GLN A 381 -15.49 -9.28 9.49
N VAL A 382 -14.67 -10.08 8.80
CA VAL A 382 -15.08 -11.38 8.25
C VAL A 382 -14.99 -12.53 9.26
N GLY A 383 -14.57 -12.27 10.50
CA GLY A 383 -14.51 -13.30 11.54
C GLY A 383 -13.42 -14.35 11.32
N VAL A 384 -12.32 -14.01 10.62
CA VAL A 384 -11.13 -14.87 10.58
C VAL A 384 -10.41 -14.82 11.93
N ILE A 385 -10.27 -13.63 12.50
CA ILE A 385 -9.75 -13.41 13.85
C ILE A 385 -10.70 -12.52 14.64
N ASP A 386 -10.58 -12.52 15.97
CA ASP A 386 -11.25 -11.53 16.81
C ASP A 386 -10.30 -10.36 17.15
N ARG A 387 -10.87 -9.25 17.64
CA ARG A 387 -10.10 -8.07 18.05
C ARG A 387 -9.11 -8.39 19.17
N GLU A 388 -9.46 -9.31 20.07
CA GLU A 388 -8.59 -9.70 21.19
C GLU A 388 -7.33 -10.41 20.68
N PHE A 389 -7.44 -11.29 19.69
CA PHE A 389 -6.32 -11.99 19.07
C PHE A 389 -5.40 -11.00 18.36
N ALA A 390 -5.97 -10.04 17.62
CA ALA A 390 -5.19 -8.97 17.01
C ALA A 390 -4.41 -8.17 18.06
N MET A 391 -5.05 -7.80 19.18
CA MET A 391 -4.39 -7.12 20.30
C MET A 391 -3.32 -7.99 20.98
N ASP A 392 -3.58 -9.28 21.19
CA ASP A 392 -2.63 -10.22 21.79
C ASP A 392 -1.33 -10.32 20.98
N VAL A 393 -1.45 -10.27 19.65
CA VAL A 393 -0.33 -10.29 18.70
C VAL A 393 0.37 -8.93 18.66
N LEU A 394 -0.38 -7.83 18.49
CA LEU A 394 0.20 -6.48 18.41
C LEU A 394 0.80 -6.00 19.74
N ALA A 395 0.40 -6.60 20.87
CA ALA A 395 0.99 -6.37 22.18
C ALA A 395 2.40 -6.97 22.31
N ILE A 396 2.82 -7.84 21.40
CA ILE A 396 4.19 -8.34 21.32
C ILE A 396 5.05 -7.26 20.67
N ASP A 397 6.06 -6.83 21.43
CA ASP A 397 7.01 -5.81 20.98
C ASP A 397 6.26 -4.53 20.52
N PHE A 398 5.23 -4.15 21.28
CA PHE A 398 4.28 -3.10 20.90
C PHE A 398 4.93 -1.72 20.77
N THR A 399 6.10 -1.51 21.37
CA THR A 399 6.88 -0.28 21.18
C THR A 399 7.60 -0.23 19.83
N ARG A 400 7.46 -1.27 18.98
CA ARG A 400 7.83 -1.36 17.56
C ARG A 400 6.62 -1.74 16.69
N PRO A 401 5.78 -0.76 16.29
CA PRO A 401 4.63 -1.01 15.42
C PRO A 401 5.04 -1.47 14.03
N VAL A 402 6.21 -1.05 13.56
CA VAL A 402 6.83 -1.48 12.31
C VAL A 402 8.17 -2.16 12.57
N PHE A 403 8.57 -3.05 11.67
CA PHE A 403 9.84 -3.77 11.66
C PHE A 403 10.10 -4.64 12.90
N SER A 404 9.03 -5.15 13.52
CA SER A 404 9.17 -6.13 14.61
C SER A 404 9.57 -7.50 14.07
N ALA A 405 10.87 -7.80 14.08
CA ALA A 405 11.37 -9.12 13.72
C ALA A 405 10.88 -10.22 14.68
N GLU A 406 10.70 -9.87 15.97
CA GLU A 406 10.22 -10.79 16.99
C GLU A 406 8.76 -11.18 16.78
N ARG A 407 7.89 -10.20 16.48
CA ARG A 407 6.48 -10.46 16.17
C ARG A 407 6.36 -11.21 14.85
N CYS A 408 7.08 -10.81 13.80
CA CYS A 408 7.03 -11.48 12.50
C CYS A 408 7.47 -12.96 12.58
N ALA A 409 8.47 -13.28 13.40
CA ALA A 409 8.91 -14.67 13.62
C ALA A 409 7.82 -15.58 14.20
N LEU A 410 6.79 -15.03 14.86
CA LEU A 410 5.69 -15.82 15.44
C LEU A 410 4.77 -16.46 14.40
N LEU A 411 4.91 -16.09 13.12
CA LEU A 411 4.23 -16.79 12.02
C LEU A 411 4.59 -18.28 11.96
N GLU A 412 5.75 -18.70 12.48
CA GLU A 412 6.12 -20.12 12.56
C GLU A 412 5.14 -20.96 13.42
N PHE A 413 4.37 -20.32 14.30
CA PHE A 413 3.40 -20.96 15.17
C PHE A 413 1.98 -20.96 14.60
N VAL A 414 1.77 -20.42 13.39
CA VAL A 414 0.46 -20.45 12.73
C VAL A 414 -0.03 -21.90 12.65
N PRO A 415 -1.24 -22.19 13.15
CA PRO A 415 -1.73 -23.55 13.15
C PRO A 415 -2.06 -24.02 11.74
N ALA A 416 -1.68 -25.26 11.45
CA ALA A 416 -2.25 -25.99 10.32
C ALA A 416 -3.73 -26.27 10.63
N LEU A 417 -4.61 -25.42 10.14
CA LEU A 417 -6.03 -25.73 10.12
C LEU A 417 -6.28 -26.68 8.94
N PRO A 418 -7.11 -27.74 9.09
CA PRO A 418 -7.76 -28.33 7.92
C PRO A 418 -8.27 -27.18 7.07
N LYS A 419 -7.92 -27.16 5.77
CA LYS A 419 -8.42 -26.15 4.80
C LYS A 419 -9.83 -25.80 5.23
N LEU A 420 -10.10 -24.52 5.54
CA LEU A 420 -11.42 -24.04 5.94
C LEU A 420 -12.45 -24.85 5.17
N ALA A 421 -13.20 -25.71 5.86
CA ALA A 421 -13.71 -26.93 5.25
C ALA A 421 -14.50 -26.66 3.97
N THR A 422 -13.83 -26.71 2.81
CA THR A 422 -14.41 -27.00 1.50
C THR A 422 -14.77 -28.49 1.43
N GLY A 423 -15.14 -29.06 2.58
CA GLY A 423 -15.27 -30.49 2.87
C GLY A 423 -16.72 -30.96 2.95
N GLN A 424 -17.70 -30.14 2.55
CA GLN A 424 -18.80 -30.67 1.77
C GLN A 424 -18.44 -30.48 0.30
N PRO A 425 -18.69 -31.48 -0.58
CA PRO A 425 -18.57 -31.26 -2.01
C PRO A 425 -19.44 -30.04 -2.32
N ASP A 426 -18.81 -28.99 -2.83
CA ASP A 426 -19.37 -27.67 -3.18
C ASP A 426 -19.05 -26.48 -2.24
N GLY A 427 -18.06 -26.54 -1.33
CA GLY A 427 -17.68 -25.37 -0.50
C GLY A 427 -17.26 -24.10 -1.26
N ALA A 428 -16.53 -24.22 -2.38
CA ALA A 428 -16.23 -23.05 -3.23
C ALA A 428 -17.48 -22.51 -3.95
N ALA A 429 -18.43 -23.38 -4.28
CA ALA A 429 -19.71 -22.99 -4.86
C ALA A 429 -20.65 -22.41 -3.81
N ALA A 430 -20.61 -22.87 -2.56
CA ALA A 430 -21.37 -22.34 -1.43
C ALA A 430 -20.84 -20.97 -0.99
N VAL A 431 -19.53 -20.73 -0.97
CA VAL A 431 -18.96 -19.39 -0.75
C VAL A 431 -19.35 -18.46 -1.90
N LYS A 432 -19.23 -18.91 -3.15
CA LYS A 432 -19.66 -18.15 -4.34
C LYS A 432 -21.17 -17.88 -4.34
N GLN A 433 -21.98 -18.83 -3.92
CA GLN A 433 -23.43 -18.75 -3.83
C GLN A 433 -23.86 -17.86 -2.67
N LYS A 434 -23.22 -17.95 -1.49
CA LYS A 434 -23.49 -17.08 -0.34
C LYS A 434 -23.17 -15.62 -0.68
N PHE A 435 -22.08 -15.38 -1.41
CA PHE A 435 -21.75 -14.05 -1.93
C PHE A 435 -22.78 -13.57 -2.97
N ALA A 436 -23.27 -14.46 -3.83
CA ALA A 436 -24.32 -14.16 -4.80
C ALA A 436 -25.71 -13.95 -4.17
N GLU A 437 -26.04 -14.65 -3.08
CA GLU A 437 -27.28 -14.49 -2.30
C GLU A 437 -27.25 -13.22 -1.44
N LEU A 438 -26.07 -12.84 -0.95
CA LEU A 438 -25.88 -11.64 -0.15
C LEU A 438 -26.04 -10.35 -0.98
N ILE A 439 -25.43 -10.33 -2.16
CA ILE A 439 -25.40 -9.16 -3.04
C ILE A 439 -26.58 -9.17 -4.02
N GLY A 440 -27.08 -10.34 -4.39
CA GLY A 440 -28.16 -10.48 -5.37
C GLY A 440 -27.86 -9.76 -6.69
N ASP A 441 -28.89 -9.12 -7.24
CA ASP A 441 -28.86 -8.19 -8.37
C ASP A 441 -28.71 -6.72 -7.94
N CYS A 442 -28.45 -6.44 -6.66
CA CYS A 442 -28.36 -5.07 -6.11
C CYS A 442 -27.29 -4.19 -6.78
N CYS A 443 -26.41 -4.80 -7.56
CA CYS A 443 -25.31 -4.16 -8.27
C CYS A 443 -25.58 -3.88 -9.74
N MET A 444 -26.81 -4.10 -10.19
CA MET A 444 -27.25 -3.84 -11.56
C MET A 444 -28.56 -3.07 -11.52
N PRO A 445 -28.69 -1.96 -12.26
CA PRO A 445 -29.95 -1.23 -12.30
C PRO A 445 -31.02 -2.05 -13.02
N HIS A 446 -32.28 -1.92 -12.57
CA HIS A 446 -33.43 -2.56 -13.18
C HIS A 446 -34.76 -1.83 -12.88
N ASP A 447 -35.74 -2.01 -13.77
CA ASP A 447 -37.02 -1.27 -13.81
C ASP A 447 -38.01 -1.55 -12.64
N GLY A 448 -37.57 -2.21 -11.57
CA GLY A 448 -38.40 -2.59 -10.42
C GLY A 448 -37.81 -2.10 -9.10
N GLY A 449 -38.66 -1.79 -8.12
CA GLY A 449 -38.22 -1.40 -6.78
C GLY A 449 -37.63 -2.57 -5.97
N GLY A 450 -36.56 -2.28 -5.23
CA GLY A 450 -35.83 -3.22 -4.41
C GLY A 450 -34.75 -4.00 -5.17
N CYS A 451 -34.03 -4.89 -4.50
CA CYS A 451 -33.11 -5.83 -5.10
C CYS A 451 -33.10 -7.14 -4.31
N SER A 452 -32.62 -8.22 -4.91
CA SER A 452 -32.66 -9.58 -4.35
C SER A 452 -31.73 -9.83 -3.16
N GLY A 453 -30.78 -8.93 -2.87
CA GLY A 453 -29.99 -8.94 -1.65
C GLY A 453 -30.73 -8.21 -0.52
N GLU A 454 -31.53 -8.92 0.29
CA GLU A 454 -32.43 -8.30 1.29
C GLU A 454 -31.72 -7.34 2.26
N ALA A 455 -30.49 -7.65 2.67
CA ALA A 455 -29.69 -6.80 3.56
C ALA A 455 -29.22 -5.51 2.87
N VAL A 456 -28.77 -5.64 1.61
CA VAL A 456 -28.35 -4.51 0.78
C VAL A 456 -29.54 -3.62 0.46
N GLN A 457 -30.66 -4.23 0.08
CA GLN A 457 -31.93 -3.55 -0.15
C GLN A 457 -32.32 -2.74 1.08
N ALA A 458 -32.40 -3.36 2.27
CA ALA A 458 -32.83 -2.68 3.49
C ALA A 458 -31.91 -1.50 3.86
N CYS A 459 -30.60 -1.64 3.66
CA CYS A 459 -29.63 -0.58 3.88
C CYS A 459 -29.85 0.61 2.93
N VAL A 460 -30.02 0.35 1.63
CA VAL A 460 -30.28 1.42 0.63
C VAL A 460 -31.66 2.04 0.84
N CYS A 461 -32.70 1.25 1.14
CA CYS A 461 -34.05 1.77 1.44
C CYS A 461 -34.05 2.75 2.61
N ALA A 462 -33.16 2.56 3.59
CA ALA A 462 -33.04 3.46 4.74
C ALA A 462 -32.39 4.79 4.37
N GLN A 463 -31.65 4.84 3.25
CA GLN A 463 -31.06 6.06 2.70
C GLN A 463 -32.03 6.74 1.73
N ASP A 464 -32.68 5.96 0.85
CA ASP A 464 -33.63 6.45 -0.14
C ASP A 464 -34.77 5.44 -0.35
N GLU A 465 -35.98 5.85 0.04
CA GLU A 465 -37.20 5.02 -0.08
C GLU A 465 -37.58 4.76 -1.54
N PHE A 466 -37.20 5.65 -2.47
CA PHE A 466 -37.49 5.53 -3.91
C PHE A 466 -36.93 4.22 -4.49
N CYS A 467 -35.73 3.83 -4.04
CA CYS A 467 -35.08 2.59 -4.45
C CYS A 467 -35.91 1.35 -4.15
N CYS A 468 -36.89 1.43 -3.25
CA CYS A 468 -37.64 0.28 -2.74
C CYS A 468 -39.11 0.29 -3.12
N THR A 469 -39.64 1.43 -3.57
CA THR A 469 -41.04 1.57 -3.97
C THR A 469 -41.24 1.72 -5.48
N ASP A 470 -40.26 2.29 -6.19
CA ASP A 470 -40.41 2.68 -7.58
C ASP A 470 -39.43 1.95 -8.49
N GLU A 471 -38.12 2.20 -8.37
CA GLU A 471 -37.09 1.68 -9.29
C GLU A 471 -35.71 1.54 -8.63
N TRP A 472 -34.99 0.45 -8.93
CA TRP A 472 -33.59 0.25 -8.53
C TRP A 472 -32.66 0.73 -9.64
N ASP A 473 -32.42 2.04 -9.73
CA ASP A 473 -31.66 2.65 -10.81
C ASP A 473 -30.14 2.78 -10.52
N GLY A 474 -29.42 3.50 -11.39
CA GLY A 474 -27.98 3.74 -11.21
C GLY A 474 -27.62 4.53 -9.94
N LEU A 475 -28.54 5.34 -9.40
CA LEU A 475 -28.35 6.02 -8.12
C LEU A 475 -28.50 5.03 -6.96
N CYS A 476 -29.48 4.13 -7.03
CA CYS A 476 -29.63 3.05 -6.05
C CYS A 476 -28.38 2.16 -6.01
N VAL A 477 -27.83 1.79 -7.17
CA VAL A 477 -26.56 1.06 -7.27
C VAL A 477 -25.38 1.87 -6.72
N ASN A 478 -25.32 3.19 -6.94
CA ASN A 478 -24.25 4.01 -6.33
C ASN A 478 -24.36 4.08 -4.80
N LEU A 479 -25.59 4.18 -4.27
CA LEU A 479 -25.85 4.17 -2.83
C LEU A 479 -25.40 2.87 -2.16
N VAL A 480 -25.42 1.74 -2.89
CA VAL A 480 -24.89 0.47 -2.40
C VAL A 480 -23.44 0.62 -1.92
N SER A 481 -22.59 1.29 -2.71
CA SER A 481 -21.17 1.47 -2.38
C SER A 481 -20.87 2.73 -1.57
N GLU A 482 -21.46 3.88 -1.91
CA GLU A 482 -21.18 5.17 -1.24
C GLU A 482 -21.58 5.20 0.24
N ARG A 483 -22.57 4.39 0.62
CA ARG A 483 -23.11 4.35 1.99
C ARG A 483 -22.67 3.12 2.77
N GLY A 484 -21.78 2.31 2.21
CA GLY A 484 -21.29 1.09 2.85
C GLY A 484 -22.37 0.02 3.03
N CYS A 485 -23.26 -0.16 2.04
CA CYS A 485 -24.30 -1.19 2.09
C CYS A 485 -23.85 -2.54 1.47
N ALA A 486 -23.07 -2.52 0.37
CA ALA A 486 -22.47 -3.69 -0.30
C ALA A 486 -21.34 -3.25 -1.25
N ALA A 487 -20.54 -4.21 -1.73
CA ALA A 487 -19.53 -4.01 -2.78
C ALA A 487 -20.04 -4.56 -4.12
N CYS A 488 -20.04 -3.74 -5.18
CA CYS A 488 -20.49 -4.18 -6.50
C CYS A 488 -19.33 -4.56 -7.44
N PRO A 489 -19.31 -5.76 -8.05
CA PRO A 489 -18.22 -6.12 -8.95
C PRO A 489 -18.22 -5.19 -10.18
N GLY A 490 -17.12 -4.46 -10.39
CA GLY A 490 -16.99 -3.42 -11.43
C GLY A 490 -17.07 -1.97 -10.91
N ARG A 491 -17.37 -1.78 -9.62
CA ARG A 491 -17.12 -0.59 -8.76
C ARG A 491 -17.21 -1.12 -7.31
N GLU A 492 -16.11 -1.58 -6.72
CA GLU A 492 -16.21 -2.36 -5.48
C GLU A 492 -16.32 -1.49 -4.21
N GLY A 493 -16.74 -2.17 -3.13
CA GLY A 493 -16.73 -1.80 -1.71
C GLY A 493 -18.08 -1.34 -1.16
N GLU A 494 -18.68 -1.76 -0.03
CA GLU A 494 -18.48 -2.77 1.05
C GLU A 494 -19.76 -2.73 1.94
N PHE A 495 -20.51 -3.82 2.15
CA PHE A 495 -20.85 -4.52 3.42
C PHE A 495 -21.71 -3.81 4.49
N ALA A 496 -23.02 -4.09 4.48
CA ALA A 496 -23.79 -4.39 5.69
C ALA A 496 -23.76 -5.92 5.93
N ASN A 497 -23.01 -6.36 6.95
CA ASN A 497 -22.76 -7.78 7.25
C ASN A 497 -24.04 -8.57 7.63
N PRO A 498 -24.27 -9.76 7.03
CA PRO A 498 -24.74 -10.92 7.75
C PRO A 498 -23.55 -11.66 8.37
N GLU A 499 -23.80 -12.34 9.49
CA GLU A 499 -22.90 -13.34 10.06
C GLU A 499 -22.46 -14.31 8.97
N VAL A 500 -21.19 -14.20 8.53
CA VAL A 500 -20.60 -15.22 7.66
C VAL A 500 -20.36 -16.43 8.55
N ASP A 501 -20.99 -17.54 8.22
CA ASP A 501 -20.77 -18.84 8.85
C ASP A 501 -19.42 -19.42 8.39
N LEU A 502 -18.34 -18.66 8.56
CA LEU A 502 -16.96 -19.11 8.49
C LEU A 502 -16.74 -19.94 9.75
N VAL A 503 -17.16 -21.22 9.71
CA VAL A 503 -17.12 -22.21 10.82
C VAL A 503 -17.11 -21.46 12.16
N ALA A 504 -18.26 -21.11 12.75
CA ALA A 504 -18.44 -20.19 13.91
C ALA A 504 -17.47 -20.29 15.13
N SER A 505 -16.47 -21.17 15.07
CA SER A 505 -15.28 -21.30 15.91
C SER A 505 -13.93 -20.95 15.21
N LEU A 506 -13.87 -20.27 14.05
CA LEU A 506 -12.59 -20.08 13.34
C LEU A 506 -11.58 -19.24 14.15
N PRO A 507 -11.93 -18.06 14.70
CA PRO A 507 -11.05 -17.33 15.59
C PRO A 507 -10.58 -18.19 16.78
N GLU A 508 -11.48 -18.94 17.40
CA GLU A 508 -11.20 -19.85 18.51
C GLU A 508 -10.26 -20.99 18.11
N ARG A 509 -10.39 -21.50 16.89
CA ARG A 509 -9.51 -22.55 16.34
C ARG A 509 -8.13 -22.02 16.03
N ILE A 510 -8.01 -20.81 15.49
CA ILE A 510 -6.72 -20.14 15.29
C ILE A 510 -6.05 -19.93 16.65
N ARG A 511 -6.75 -19.30 17.60
CA ARG A 511 -6.27 -19.07 18.96
C ARG A 511 -5.84 -20.36 19.65
N ALA A 512 -6.69 -21.39 19.66
CA ALA A 512 -6.38 -22.68 20.26
C ALA A 512 -5.21 -23.39 19.57
N GLY A 513 -5.10 -23.26 18.25
CA GLY A 513 -4.00 -23.79 17.46
C GLY A 513 -2.66 -23.13 17.78
N PHE A 514 -2.61 -21.79 17.88
CA PHE A 514 -1.44 -21.07 18.36
C PHE A 514 -1.05 -21.51 19.77
N ILE A 515 -2.00 -21.57 20.71
CA ILE A 515 -1.73 -22.03 22.09
C ILE A 515 -1.13 -23.43 22.09
N ALA A 516 -1.64 -24.35 21.25
CA ALA A 516 -1.12 -25.71 21.15
C ALA A 516 0.32 -25.74 20.61
N ASN A 517 0.59 -25.02 19.51
CA ASN A 517 1.91 -24.95 18.89
C ASN A 517 2.95 -24.30 19.83
N LEU A 518 2.59 -23.19 20.47
CA LEU A 518 3.44 -22.50 21.43
C LEU A 518 3.73 -23.37 22.67
N LYS A 519 2.72 -24.06 23.22
CA LYS A 519 2.95 -25.00 24.34
C LYS A 519 3.87 -26.16 23.95
N ALA A 520 3.73 -26.66 22.72
CA ALA A 520 4.59 -27.73 22.22
C ALA A 520 6.06 -27.27 22.08
N ALA A 521 6.29 -26.01 21.71
CA ALA A 521 7.62 -25.42 21.63
C ALA A 521 8.24 -25.09 22.99
N ALA A 522 7.42 -24.96 24.04
CA ALA A 522 7.84 -24.62 25.41
C ALA A 522 8.80 -23.41 25.47
N PRO A 523 8.40 -22.25 24.90
CA PRO A 523 9.25 -21.07 24.86
C PRO A 523 9.54 -20.52 26.25
N ALA A 524 10.65 -19.81 26.40
CA ALA A 524 10.96 -19.11 27.64
C ALA A 524 9.90 -18.00 27.90
N PRO A 525 9.41 -17.80 29.14
CA PRO A 525 8.33 -16.85 29.42
C PRO A 525 8.58 -15.43 28.93
N GLU A 526 9.83 -14.99 28.95
CA GLU A 526 10.29 -13.66 28.54
C GLU A 526 10.43 -13.50 27.01
N SER A 527 10.49 -14.60 26.26
CA SER A 527 10.57 -14.55 24.79
C SER A 527 9.25 -14.09 24.17
N ALA A 528 9.29 -13.55 22.95
CA ALA A 528 8.08 -13.16 22.21
C ALA A 528 7.02 -14.27 22.13
N ALA A 529 7.45 -15.53 21.90
CA ALA A 529 6.57 -16.69 21.89
C ALA A 529 5.97 -17.00 23.27
N GLY A 530 6.75 -16.85 24.34
CA GLY A 530 6.28 -17.01 25.72
C GLY A 530 5.26 -15.93 26.11
N GLN A 531 5.52 -14.68 25.72
CA GLN A 531 4.61 -13.55 25.91
C GLN A 531 3.30 -13.74 25.13
N LEU A 532 3.37 -14.16 23.86
CA LEU A 532 2.17 -14.44 23.07
C LEU A 532 1.35 -15.57 23.69
N LEU A 533 2.01 -16.65 24.14
CA LEU A 533 1.33 -17.74 24.84
C LEU A 533 0.63 -17.23 26.10
N ALA A 534 1.28 -16.38 26.89
CA ALA A 534 0.69 -15.79 28.08
C ALA A 534 -0.52 -14.91 27.76
N ASN A 535 -0.43 -14.07 26.72
CA ASN A 535 -1.53 -13.23 26.24
C ASN A 535 -2.74 -14.09 25.83
N LEU A 536 -2.52 -15.06 24.93
CA LEU A 536 -3.58 -15.93 24.39
C LEU A 536 -4.28 -16.79 25.44
N GLN A 537 -3.60 -17.11 26.56
CA GLN A 537 -4.14 -17.91 27.66
C GLN A 537 -4.79 -17.09 28.76
N SER A 538 -4.59 -15.78 28.80
CA SER A 538 -5.24 -14.93 29.78
C SER A 538 -6.71 -14.80 29.43
N ASP A 539 -7.61 -14.98 30.41
CA ASP A 539 -9.03 -14.62 30.28
C ASP A 539 -9.22 -13.07 30.22
N GLY A 540 -8.13 -12.35 29.95
CA GLY A 540 -7.93 -10.94 30.20
C GLY A 540 -8.51 -10.12 29.07
N GLY A 541 -9.82 -9.86 29.16
CA GLY A 541 -10.53 -9.02 28.20
C GLY A 541 -9.74 -7.78 27.80
N THR A 542 -9.98 -7.34 26.57
CA THR A 542 -9.36 -6.26 25.78
C THR A 542 -8.91 -4.97 26.50
N GLN A 543 -9.23 -4.76 27.78
CA GLN A 543 -8.80 -3.64 28.61
C GLN A 543 -7.32 -3.73 29.05
N THR A 544 -6.71 -4.92 29.13
CA THR A 544 -5.35 -5.06 29.70
C THR A 544 -4.24 -4.51 28.79
N HIS A 545 -4.30 -4.72 27.48
CA HIS A 545 -3.28 -4.24 26.54
C HIS A 545 -3.31 -2.71 26.36
N PRO A 546 -4.47 -2.06 26.12
CA PRO A 546 -4.55 -0.59 26.09
C PRO A 546 -4.11 0.03 27.42
N GLN A 547 -4.39 -0.61 28.56
CA GLN A 547 -3.89 -0.14 29.86
C GLN A 547 -2.35 -0.20 29.93
N ARG A 548 -1.71 -1.30 29.49
CA ARG A 548 -0.24 -1.40 29.43
C ARG A 548 0.36 -0.31 28.53
N VAL A 549 -0.26 -0.02 27.40
CA VAL A 549 0.16 1.07 26.50
C VAL A 549 0.00 2.43 27.19
N ALA A 550 -1.12 2.68 27.87
CA ALA A 550 -1.32 3.91 28.64
C ALA A 550 -0.30 4.06 29.77
N GLU A 551 0.02 2.98 30.49
CA GLU A 551 1.05 2.94 31.52
C GLU A 551 2.45 3.21 30.93
N PHE A 552 2.76 2.70 29.73
CA PHE A 552 3.97 3.01 28.99
C PHE A 552 4.08 4.52 28.69
N PHE A 553 3.03 5.14 28.12
CA PHE A 553 3.03 6.59 27.87
C PHE A 553 3.11 7.41 29.17
N ALA A 554 2.48 6.95 30.26
CA ALA A 554 2.62 7.58 31.56
C ALA A 554 4.06 7.50 32.08
N ALA A 555 4.72 6.34 31.95
CA ALA A 555 6.12 6.14 32.30
C ALA A 555 7.04 7.04 31.47
N CYS A 556 6.82 7.12 30.14
CA CYS A 556 7.51 8.07 29.29
C CYS A 556 7.34 9.51 29.80
N ASN A 557 6.10 9.96 30.02
CA ASN A 557 5.83 11.33 30.45
C ASN A 557 6.40 11.67 31.84
N ALA A 558 6.67 10.67 32.69
CA ALA A 558 7.32 10.84 33.99
C ALA A 558 8.85 11.05 33.91
N ARG A 559 9.49 10.70 32.79
CA ARG A 559 10.94 10.89 32.57
C ARG A 559 11.31 12.38 32.37
N PRO A 560 12.56 12.78 32.66
CA PRO A 560 13.08 14.09 32.25
C PRO A 560 12.93 14.31 30.74
N ASP A 561 12.50 15.51 30.36
CA ASP A 561 12.12 15.83 28.97
C ASP A 561 13.26 15.63 27.97
N ASP A 562 14.48 16.01 28.35
CA ASP A 562 15.70 15.94 27.54
C ASP A 562 16.26 14.51 27.38
N GLU A 563 16.13 13.68 28.41
CA GLU A 563 16.46 12.25 28.32
C GLU A 563 15.44 11.50 27.45
N ARG A 564 14.16 11.77 27.67
CA ARG A 564 13.06 11.13 26.95
C ARG A 564 13.11 11.39 25.46
N ILE A 565 13.19 12.65 25.03
CA ILE A 565 13.17 12.98 23.60
C ILE A 565 14.40 12.44 22.89
N ARG A 566 15.54 12.33 23.57
CA ARG A 566 16.76 11.72 23.01
C ARG A 566 16.56 10.25 22.69
N ASP A 567 16.01 9.48 23.63
CA ASP A 567 15.74 8.06 23.42
C ASP A 567 14.67 7.84 22.34
N VAL A 568 13.62 8.66 22.34
CA VAL A 568 12.59 8.62 21.29
C VAL A 568 13.19 8.92 19.92
N LEU A 569 14.06 9.93 19.80
CA LEU A 569 14.75 10.23 18.55
C LEU A 569 15.73 9.13 18.11
N ALA A 570 16.35 8.40 19.05
CA ALA A 570 17.16 7.23 18.72
C ALA A 570 16.32 6.12 18.06
N VAL A 571 15.13 5.84 18.60
CA VAL A 571 14.19 4.88 18.00
C VAL A 571 13.70 5.35 16.63
N ILE A 572 13.33 6.62 16.49
CA ILE A 572 12.91 7.21 15.22
C ILE A 572 14.05 7.17 14.19
N SER A 573 15.29 7.47 14.58
CA SER A 573 16.48 7.40 13.72
C SER A 573 16.72 5.98 13.20
N ALA A 574 16.67 4.98 14.09
CA ALA A 574 16.81 3.56 13.71
C ALA A 574 15.76 3.16 12.67
N ARG A 575 14.49 3.53 12.87
CA ARG A 575 13.40 3.21 11.92
C ARG A 575 13.49 3.97 10.61
N ARG A 576 13.88 5.24 10.62
CA ARG A 576 14.14 6.00 9.38
C ARG A 576 15.26 5.34 8.59
N THR A 577 16.29 4.82 9.27
CA THR A 577 17.39 4.09 8.63
C THR A 577 16.90 2.78 8.04
N GLU A 578 16.07 2.02 8.76
CA GLU A 578 15.47 0.78 8.24
C GLU A 578 14.55 1.04 7.04
N ALA A 579 13.68 2.05 7.12
CA ALA A 579 12.82 2.47 6.01
C ALA A 579 13.62 2.89 4.76
N ARG A 580 14.76 3.57 4.91
CA ARG A 580 15.63 3.89 3.77
C ARG A 580 16.31 2.68 3.13
N ASN A 581 16.43 1.57 3.85
CA ASN A 581 16.93 0.32 3.29
C ASN A 581 15.82 -0.45 2.52
N SER A 582 14.57 0.00 2.60
CA SER A 582 13.46 -0.52 1.81
C SER A 582 13.42 0.14 0.42
N PRO A 583 13.04 -0.61 -0.64
CA PRO A 583 12.77 -0.04 -1.97
C PRO A 583 11.65 1.01 -1.99
N LEU A 584 10.81 1.07 -0.94
CA LEU A 584 9.77 2.09 -0.83
C LEU A 584 10.34 3.51 -0.77
N ILE A 585 11.49 3.75 -0.12
CA ILE A 585 12.06 5.10 -0.05
C ILE A 585 12.98 5.36 -1.25
N GLU A 586 12.45 6.07 -2.25
CA GLU A 586 13.18 6.38 -3.49
C GLU A 586 14.19 7.54 -3.33
N HIS A 587 13.91 8.48 -2.43
CA HIS A 587 14.66 9.72 -2.30
C HIS A 587 15.18 9.95 -0.89
N GLU A 588 16.44 10.38 -0.82
CA GLU A 588 17.12 10.67 0.45
C GLU A 588 16.40 11.75 1.27
N ALA A 589 15.76 12.70 0.60
CA ALA A 589 15.07 13.83 1.21
C ALA A 589 13.71 13.47 1.82
N THR A 590 13.16 12.28 1.54
CA THR A 590 11.84 11.84 2.07
C THR A 590 11.82 11.79 3.61
N LEU A 591 12.95 11.52 4.25
CA LEU A 591 13.08 11.48 5.70
C LEU A 591 14.35 12.20 6.16
N PRO A 592 14.36 12.90 7.31
CA PRO A 592 15.58 13.49 7.86
C PRO A 592 16.61 12.43 8.28
N VAL A 593 17.88 12.59 7.91
CA VAL A 593 18.99 11.78 8.42
C VAL A 593 19.60 12.45 9.67
N ASP A 594 20.40 11.72 10.41
CA ASP A 594 21.19 12.22 11.55
C ASP A 594 22.51 11.43 11.67
N ASP A 595 23.33 11.81 12.65
CA ASP A 595 24.63 11.21 12.92
C ASP A 595 24.58 10.21 14.09
N LEU A 596 23.39 9.75 14.50
CA LEU A 596 23.25 8.77 15.57
C LEU A 596 23.64 7.38 15.07
N GLU A 597 24.56 6.72 15.78
CA GLU A 597 24.93 5.31 15.54
C GLU A 597 24.03 4.39 16.38
N VAL A 598 22.77 4.21 15.96
CA VAL A 598 21.77 3.41 16.67
C VAL A 598 21.56 2.07 15.94
N PRO A 599 21.63 0.91 16.62
CA PRO A 599 21.33 -0.39 16.01
C PRO A 599 19.90 -0.47 15.45
N LEU A 600 19.72 -1.14 14.30
CA LEU A 600 18.37 -1.45 13.78
C LEU A 600 17.62 -2.34 14.76
N GLY A 601 16.32 -2.10 14.94
CA GLY A 601 15.52 -2.80 15.96
C GLY A 601 15.58 -2.20 17.36
N THR A 602 16.33 -1.10 17.57
CA THR A 602 16.27 -0.33 18.82
C THR A 602 14.85 0.13 19.13
N SER A 603 14.42 -0.02 20.38
CA SER A 603 13.07 0.26 20.85
C SER A 603 13.09 0.94 22.22
N LEU A 604 11.90 1.20 22.78
CA LEU A 604 11.75 1.63 24.17
C LEU A 604 11.25 0.45 25.01
N ASP A 605 11.80 0.31 26.21
CA ASP A 605 11.32 -0.64 27.20
C ASP A 605 9.84 -0.35 27.51
N PRO A 606 8.95 -1.36 27.43
CA PRO A 606 7.51 -1.16 27.54
C PRO A 606 7.02 -0.73 28.92
N VAL A 607 7.87 -0.73 29.95
CA VAL A 607 7.50 -0.39 31.33
C VAL A 607 8.17 0.90 31.80
N THR A 608 9.46 1.04 31.53
CA THR A 608 10.30 2.15 31.99
C THR A 608 10.43 3.26 30.94
N CYS A 609 10.06 2.97 29.70
CA CYS A 609 10.26 3.86 28.55
C CYS A 609 11.72 4.26 28.36
N THR A 610 12.69 3.43 28.76
CA THR A 610 14.13 3.67 28.52
C THR A 610 14.57 2.99 27.23
N LEU A 611 15.65 3.48 26.61
CA LEU A 611 16.16 2.89 25.36
C LEU A 611 16.60 1.43 25.57
N VAL A 612 16.19 0.55 24.66
CA VAL A 612 16.58 -0.86 24.61
C VAL A 612 17.20 -1.14 23.24
N GLU A 613 18.43 -1.66 23.25
CA GLU A 613 19.09 -2.18 22.06
C GLU A 613 18.65 -3.64 21.79
N PRO A 614 18.56 -4.04 20.52
CA PRO A 614 18.04 -5.35 20.06
C PRO A 614 18.84 -6.57 20.53
#